data_AF-A0A8S3FWV0-F1
#
_entry.id   AF-A0A8S3FWV0-F1
#
_cell.length_a   1.000
_cell.length_b   1.000
_cell.length_c   1.000
_cell.angle_alpha   90.00
_cell.angle_beta   90.00
_cell.angle_gamma   90.00
#
_symmetry.space_group_name_H-M   'P 1'
#
loop_
_entity.id
_entity.type
_entity.pdbx_description
1 polymer ?
#
loop_
_entity_poly.entity_id
_entity_poly.type
_entity_poly.pdbx_seq_one_letter_code
_entity_poly.pdbx_strand_id
1 'polypeptide(L)'
;MLADFLAHPDEFVNVTDHQTPRDRFIQVVKWYLSAFHAGRKSAVPKKPYNPILGETFQCLYDIGSSSSSNDAIAKDGPVSWASDNHVTFIAEQTSHHPPIASFYAECPAKHIQIDGCLWTKSKFLGLSVAVHMIGDAILTLLDHDERYVITFPSAYGR
;
A
#
# COMPACT_ATOMS: atom_id res chain seq x y z
N MET A 1 0.36 -8.54 4.06
CA MET A 1 1.47 -8.26 3.12
C MET A 1 1.25 -6.96 2.39
N LEU A 2 0.24 -6.82 1.52
CA LEU A 2 0.05 -5.57 0.75
C LEU A 2 -0.24 -4.37 1.65
N ALA A 3 -1.14 -4.51 2.63
CA ALA A 3 -1.42 -3.47 3.62
C ALA A 3 -0.18 -3.11 4.48
N ASP A 4 0.84 -3.97 4.58
CA ASP A 4 2.07 -3.64 5.31
C ASP A 4 2.88 -2.53 4.60
N PHE A 5 2.62 -2.23 3.33
CA PHE A 5 3.18 -1.05 2.65
C PHE A 5 2.66 0.29 3.21
N LEU A 6 1.54 0.25 3.95
CA LEU A 6 0.99 1.38 4.69
C LEU A 6 1.33 1.30 6.19
N ALA A 7 2.46 0.68 6.56
CA ALA A 7 2.92 0.64 7.94
C ALA A 7 3.22 2.03 8.54
N HIS A 8 3.49 3.02 7.69
CA HIS A 8 3.62 4.43 8.05
C HIS A 8 2.60 5.25 7.25
N PRO A 9 1.31 5.18 7.64
CA PRO A 9 0.24 5.86 6.91
C PRO A 9 0.32 7.39 7.08
N ASP A 10 0.98 7.86 8.13
CA ASP A 10 1.37 9.24 8.37
C ASP A 10 2.34 9.77 7.29
N GLU A 11 3.38 9.01 6.96
CA GLU A 11 4.34 9.38 5.91
C GLU A 11 3.70 9.36 4.51
N PHE A 12 2.70 8.50 4.30
CA PHE A 12 1.89 8.43 3.07
C PHE A 12 1.10 9.72 2.86
N VAL A 13 0.29 10.13 3.85
CA VAL A 13 -0.54 11.34 3.72
C VAL A 13 0.28 12.63 3.73
N ASN A 14 1.46 12.62 4.37
CA ASN A 14 2.36 13.78 4.39
C ASN A 14 2.93 14.13 2.99
N VAL A 15 2.80 13.25 1.98
CA VAL A 15 3.23 13.55 0.61
C VAL A 15 2.55 14.82 0.08
N THR A 16 1.26 15.01 0.35
CA THR A 16 0.51 16.16 -0.17
C THR A 16 0.79 17.47 0.55
N ASP A 17 1.45 17.43 1.71
CA ASP A 17 1.72 18.62 2.51
C ASP A 17 2.94 19.41 1.99
N HIS A 18 3.73 18.83 1.07
CA HIS A 18 4.91 19.48 0.49
C HIS A 18 4.58 20.35 -0.73
N GLN A 19 5.08 21.59 -0.73
CA GLN A 19 4.75 22.58 -1.76
C GLN A 19 5.47 22.34 -3.10
N THR A 20 6.73 21.91 -3.07
CA THR A 20 7.52 21.74 -4.29
C THR A 20 7.41 20.30 -4.83
N PRO A 21 7.38 20.10 -6.17
CA PRO A 21 7.39 18.75 -6.76
C PRO A 21 8.59 17.91 -6.30
N ARG A 22 9.74 18.55 -6.06
CA ARG A 22 10.96 17.87 -5.57
C ARG A 22 10.75 17.31 -4.17
N ASP A 23 10.19 18.10 -3.27
CA ASP A 23 10.00 17.69 -1.88
C ASP A 23 8.91 16.61 -1.78
N ARG A 24 7.84 16.72 -2.58
CA ARG A 24 6.85 15.63 -2.76
C ARG A 24 7.51 14.34 -3.23
N PHE A 25 8.34 14.40 -4.27
CA PHE A 25 9.07 13.21 -4.75
C PHE A 25 9.96 12.59 -3.66
N ILE A 26 10.70 13.41 -2.90
CA ILE A 26 11.52 12.93 -1.77
C ILE A 26 10.63 12.25 -0.72
N GLN A 27 9.47 12.83 -0.41
CA GLN A 27 8.51 12.27 0.54
C GLN A 27 7.92 10.94 0.05
N VAL A 28 7.58 10.81 -1.24
CA VAL A 28 7.15 9.54 -1.85
C VAL A 28 8.21 8.45 -1.66
N VAL A 29 9.47 8.78 -1.95
CA VAL A 29 10.59 7.84 -1.76
C VAL A 29 10.77 7.47 -0.29
N LYS A 30 10.66 8.44 0.62
CA LYS A 30 10.75 8.23 2.07
C LYS A 30 9.68 7.27 2.57
N TRP A 31 8.42 7.52 2.23
CA TRP A 31 7.30 6.64 2.58
C TRP A 31 7.48 5.23 2.00
N TYR A 32 7.83 5.13 0.71
CA TYR A 32 7.97 3.84 0.07
C TYR A 32 9.06 2.97 0.71
N LEU A 33 10.23 3.56 0.99
CA LEU A 33 11.35 2.84 1.59
C LEU A 33 11.12 2.53 3.08
N SER A 34 10.34 3.34 3.79
CA SER A 34 10.06 3.14 5.21
C SER A 34 9.16 1.92 5.47
N ALA A 35 8.43 1.41 4.49
CA ALA A 35 7.48 0.33 4.72
C ALA A 35 8.10 -1.09 4.74
N PHE A 36 9.28 -1.30 4.14
CA PHE A 36 9.83 -2.66 3.97
C PHE A 36 10.16 -3.39 5.27
N HIS A 37 10.44 -2.67 6.37
CA HIS A 37 10.72 -3.32 7.66
C HIS A 37 9.49 -4.07 8.19
N ALA A 38 8.27 -3.61 7.86
CA ALA A 38 7.03 -4.18 8.36
C ALA A 38 6.80 -5.62 7.86
N GLY A 39 7.35 -5.95 6.68
CA GLY A 39 7.35 -7.31 6.14
C GLY A 39 8.34 -8.27 6.83
N ARG A 40 9.19 -7.77 7.75
CA ARG A 40 10.32 -8.52 8.33
C ARG A 40 10.29 -8.56 9.86
N LYS A 41 9.13 -8.88 10.44
CA LYS A 41 8.89 -8.93 11.90
C LYS A 41 9.71 -9.99 12.66
N SER A 42 10.35 -10.93 11.98
CA SER A 42 11.17 -11.96 12.62
C SER A 42 12.40 -12.34 11.78
N ALA A 43 13.43 -12.85 12.45
CA ALA A 43 14.61 -13.42 11.79
C ALA A 43 14.29 -14.67 10.96
N VAL A 44 13.21 -15.39 11.30
CA VAL A 44 12.73 -16.54 10.54
C VAL A 44 11.95 -16.06 9.32
N PRO A 45 12.33 -16.46 8.09
CA PRO A 45 11.57 -16.16 6.89
C PRO A 45 10.18 -16.82 6.95
N LYS A 46 9.13 -16.02 6.75
CA LYS A 46 7.75 -16.51 6.69
C LYS A 46 7.14 -16.12 5.36
N LYS A 47 6.38 -17.04 4.77
CA LYS A 47 5.57 -16.79 3.58
C LYS A 47 4.13 -16.51 4.01
N PRO A 48 3.49 -15.44 3.53
CA PRO A 48 2.05 -15.26 3.73
C PRO A 48 1.24 -16.37 3.09
N TYR A 49 0.02 -16.57 3.59
CA TYR A 49 -0.95 -17.44 2.94
C TYR A 49 -1.23 -16.95 1.52
N ASN A 50 -1.44 -17.89 0.61
CA ASN A 50 -1.88 -17.57 -0.75
C ASN A 50 -3.41 -17.43 -0.73
N PRO A 51 -3.97 -16.24 -0.99
CA PRO A 51 -5.41 -16.04 -0.92
C PRO A 51 -6.18 -16.90 -1.96
N ILE A 52 -7.43 -17.24 -1.65
CA ILE A 52 -8.34 -17.88 -2.63
C ILE A 52 -8.88 -16.84 -3.62
N LEU A 53 -9.32 -17.27 -4.80
CA LEU A 53 -9.93 -16.37 -5.79
C LEU A 53 -11.14 -15.63 -5.19
N GLY A 54 -11.18 -14.31 -5.34
CA GLY A 54 -12.23 -13.45 -4.77
C GLY A 54 -12.09 -13.19 -3.27
N GLU A 55 -11.04 -13.68 -2.61
CA GLU A 55 -10.77 -13.33 -1.22
C GLU A 55 -10.46 -11.83 -1.11
N THR A 56 -11.19 -11.15 -0.23
CA THR A 56 -11.03 -9.71 0.03
C THR A 56 -10.43 -9.46 1.42
N PHE A 57 -9.63 -8.40 1.53
CA PHE A 57 -9.16 -7.87 2.80
C PHE A 57 -9.41 -6.37 2.84
N GLN A 58 -9.93 -5.86 3.96
CA GLN A 58 -10.16 -4.44 4.19
C GLN A 58 -9.61 -4.04 5.55
N CYS A 59 -9.00 -2.86 5.63
CA CYS A 59 -8.62 -2.23 6.90
C CYS A 59 -8.61 -0.70 6.78
N LEU A 60 -8.50 -0.04 7.93
CA LEU A 60 -8.31 1.40 8.00
C LEU A 60 -7.17 1.72 8.97
N TYR A 61 -6.57 2.89 8.78
CA TYR A 61 -5.54 3.45 9.64
C TYR A 61 -6.00 4.83 10.12
N ASP A 62 -5.91 5.02 11.43
CA ASP A 62 -6.15 6.32 12.06
C ASP A 62 -4.84 7.12 12.07
N ILE A 63 -4.88 8.31 11.46
CA ILE A 63 -3.73 9.21 11.31
C ILE A 63 -3.57 10.12 12.55
N GLY A 64 -4.50 10.08 13.51
CA GLY A 64 -4.40 10.86 14.75
C GLY A 64 -4.44 12.38 14.53
N SER A 65 -5.00 12.86 13.40
CA SER A 65 -5.27 14.28 13.23
C SER A 65 -6.26 14.69 14.29
N SER A 66 -5.81 15.56 15.22
CA SER A 66 -6.54 16.11 16.37
C SER A 66 -8.05 15.87 16.31
N SER A 67 -8.49 14.92 17.14
CA SER A 67 -9.88 14.53 17.37
C SER A 67 -10.77 15.75 17.57
N SER A 68 -11.25 16.32 16.47
CA SER A 68 -12.41 17.18 16.49
C SER A 68 -13.60 16.23 16.37
N SER A 69 -14.50 16.31 17.35
CA SER A 69 -15.55 15.33 17.67
C SER A 69 -16.65 15.18 16.61
N ASN A 70 -16.39 15.53 15.36
CA ASN A 70 -17.32 15.55 14.23
C ASN A 70 -16.70 14.86 12.98
N ASP A 71 -15.98 13.76 13.16
CA ASP A 71 -15.54 12.93 12.04
C ASP A 71 -16.76 12.24 11.43
N ALA A 72 -17.40 12.92 10.48
CA ALA A 72 -18.47 12.35 9.68
C ALA A 72 -17.91 11.16 8.88
N ILE A 73 -18.72 10.12 8.75
CA ILE A 73 -18.42 9.00 7.86
C ILE A 73 -18.25 9.56 6.44
N ALA A 74 -17.20 9.12 5.77
CA ALA A 74 -16.92 9.49 4.39
C ALA A 74 -18.13 9.14 3.51
N LYS A 75 -18.52 10.06 2.63
CA LYS A 75 -19.69 9.85 1.76
C LYS A 75 -19.46 8.71 0.75
N ASP A 76 -18.23 8.61 0.29
CA ASP A 76 -17.76 7.66 -0.71
C ASP A 76 -16.46 6.99 -0.20
N GLY A 77 -16.12 5.85 -0.77
CA GLY A 77 -14.86 5.15 -0.49
C GLY A 77 -15.03 3.63 -0.32
N PRO A 78 -13.93 2.88 -0.21
CA PRO A 78 -13.96 1.41 -0.20
C PRO A 78 -14.42 0.83 1.14
N VAL A 79 -14.42 1.63 2.22
CA VAL A 79 -14.75 1.20 3.58
C VAL A 79 -15.86 2.10 4.14
N SER A 80 -17.07 1.57 4.23
CA SER A 80 -18.29 2.34 4.53
C SER A 80 -18.38 2.90 5.95
N TRP A 81 -17.48 2.50 6.84
CA TRP A 81 -17.42 2.97 8.23
C TRP A 81 -16.20 3.85 8.52
N ALA A 82 -15.45 4.25 7.50
CA ALA A 82 -14.31 5.15 7.65
C ALA A 82 -14.76 6.63 7.60
N SER A 83 -14.06 7.51 8.32
CA SER A 83 -14.15 8.96 8.14
C SER A 83 -13.22 9.41 7.02
N ASP A 84 -13.41 10.65 6.54
CA ASP A 84 -12.56 11.25 5.51
C ASP A 84 -11.08 11.34 5.92
N ASN A 85 -10.78 11.34 7.23
CA ASN A 85 -9.43 11.46 7.78
C ASN A 85 -8.69 10.12 7.89
N HIS A 86 -9.38 9.00 7.70
CA HIS A 86 -8.73 7.70 7.71
C HIS A 86 -8.03 7.42 6.39
N VAL A 87 -6.91 6.70 6.46
CA VAL A 87 -6.41 5.96 5.30
C VAL A 87 -7.15 4.63 5.25
N THR A 88 -7.90 4.39 4.18
CA THR A 88 -8.60 3.13 3.95
C THR A 88 -7.81 2.26 2.99
N PHE A 89 -7.90 0.94 3.15
CA PHE A 89 -7.24 -0.04 2.29
C PHE A 89 -8.20 -1.18 1.97
N ILE A 90 -8.23 -1.59 0.70
CA ILE A 90 -8.91 -2.80 0.22
C ILE A 90 -7.99 -3.56 -0.73
N ALA A 91 -8.04 -4.89 -0.65
CA ALA A 91 -7.42 -5.76 -1.63
C ALA A 91 -8.34 -6.94 -1.96
N GLU A 92 -8.20 -7.46 -3.16
CA GLU A 92 -8.87 -8.66 -3.64
C GLU A 92 -7.90 -9.54 -4.43
N GLN A 93 -8.00 -10.85 -4.23
CA GLN A 93 -7.34 -11.82 -5.10
C GLN A 93 -8.13 -11.97 -6.41
N THR A 94 -7.76 -11.19 -7.43
CA THR A 94 -8.47 -11.08 -8.70
C THR A 94 -8.16 -12.19 -9.70
N SER A 95 -7.07 -12.94 -9.49
CA SER A 95 -6.74 -14.14 -10.27
C SER A 95 -6.00 -15.17 -9.43
N HIS A 96 -6.20 -16.45 -9.71
CA HIS A 96 -5.49 -17.55 -9.04
C HIS A 96 -4.37 -18.18 -9.89
N HIS A 97 -4.53 -18.20 -11.22
CA HIS A 97 -3.56 -18.75 -12.16
C HIS A 97 -3.34 -17.79 -13.35
N PRO A 98 -2.40 -16.83 -13.26
CA PRO A 98 -1.45 -16.61 -12.15
C PRO A 98 -2.09 -15.94 -10.91
N PRO A 99 -1.47 -16.03 -9.72
CA PRO A 99 -2.06 -15.53 -8.48
C PRO A 99 -1.90 -14.00 -8.34
N ILE A 100 -2.82 -13.23 -8.91
CA ILE A 100 -2.81 -11.75 -8.89
C ILE A 100 -3.69 -11.24 -7.77
N ALA A 101 -3.12 -10.35 -6.95
CA ALA A 101 -3.85 -9.54 -5.98
C ALA A 101 -3.88 -8.09 -6.47
N SER A 102 -5.07 -7.51 -6.55
CA SER A 102 -5.29 -6.09 -6.80
C SER A 102 -5.59 -5.38 -5.49
N PHE A 103 -5.15 -4.14 -5.35
CA PHE A 103 -5.39 -3.35 -4.15
C PHE A 103 -5.64 -1.89 -4.46
N TYR A 104 -6.28 -1.22 -3.51
CA TYR A 104 -6.58 0.19 -3.51
C TYR A 104 -6.48 0.75 -2.09
N ALA A 105 -5.98 1.96 -1.96
CA ALA A 105 -6.03 2.73 -0.73
C ALA A 105 -6.18 4.22 -1.01
N GLU A 106 -6.86 4.92 -0.11
CA GLU A 106 -7.09 6.36 -0.22
C GLU A 106 -7.18 7.04 1.15
N CYS A 107 -6.91 8.34 1.17
CA CYS A 107 -7.31 9.23 2.25
C CYS A 107 -8.08 10.40 1.63
N PRO A 108 -9.43 10.41 1.74
CA PRO A 108 -10.27 11.43 1.12
C PRO A 108 -9.90 12.84 1.55
N ALA A 109 -9.66 13.10 2.83
CA ALA A 109 -9.31 14.43 3.34
C ALA A 109 -7.95 14.96 2.84
N LYS A 110 -7.06 14.06 2.41
CA LYS A 110 -5.72 14.38 1.90
C LYS A 110 -5.64 14.30 0.38
N HIS A 111 -6.74 13.97 -0.30
CA HIS A 111 -6.81 13.96 -1.76
C HIS A 111 -5.70 13.10 -2.40
N ILE A 112 -5.40 11.96 -1.76
CA ILE A 112 -4.31 11.05 -2.12
C ILE A 112 -4.86 9.62 -2.24
N GLN A 113 -4.46 8.92 -3.30
CA GLN A 113 -4.86 7.55 -3.55
C GLN A 113 -3.73 6.72 -4.17
N ILE A 114 -3.75 5.42 -3.92
CA ILE A 114 -2.87 4.45 -4.56
C ILE A 114 -3.64 3.19 -4.96
N ASP A 115 -3.49 2.79 -6.22
CA ASP A 115 -3.98 1.54 -6.75
C ASP A 115 -2.82 0.71 -7.32
N GLY A 116 -2.98 -0.61 -7.37
CA GLY A 116 -1.97 -1.46 -7.96
C GLY A 116 -2.36 -2.91 -8.04
N CYS A 117 -1.51 -3.68 -8.73
CA CYS A 117 -1.63 -5.12 -8.77
C CYS A 117 -0.27 -5.75 -8.51
N LEU A 118 -0.27 -6.89 -7.83
CA LEU A 118 0.94 -7.59 -7.46
C LEU A 118 0.71 -9.10 -7.51
N TRP A 119 1.68 -9.80 -8.08
CA TRP A 119 1.79 -11.23 -7.93
C TRP A 119 3.24 -11.64 -7.75
N THR A 120 3.44 -12.85 -7.22
CA THR A 120 4.78 -13.35 -6.94
C THR A 120 5.11 -14.53 -7.83
N LYS A 121 6.32 -14.50 -8.42
CA LYS A 121 6.89 -15.62 -9.16
C LYS A 121 8.11 -16.15 -8.43
N SER A 122 7.96 -17.31 -7.80
CA SER A 122 9.05 -17.98 -7.10
C SER A 122 9.97 -18.73 -8.07
N LYS A 123 11.28 -18.68 -7.84
CA LYS A 123 12.30 -19.48 -8.54
C LYS A 123 13.27 -20.09 -7.54
N PHE A 124 13.55 -21.37 -7.72
CA PHE A 124 14.65 -22.04 -7.02
C PHE A 124 15.95 -21.85 -7.81
N LEU A 125 16.98 -21.32 -7.15
CA LEU A 125 18.27 -20.94 -7.74
C LEU A 125 19.43 -21.77 -7.16
N GLY A 126 19.17 -23.00 -6.73
CA GLY A 126 20.14 -23.85 -6.06
C GLY A 126 20.22 -23.57 -4.56
N LEU A 127 21.20 -22.79 -4.12
CA LEU A 127 21.35 -22.41 -2.70
C LEU A 127 20.49 -21.21 -2.29
N SER A 128 19.54 -20.80 -3.12
CA SER A 128 18.71 -19.64 -2.84
C SER A 128 17.33 -19.79 -3.44
N VAL A 129 16.37 -19.10 -2.83
CA VAL A 129 15.01 -18.95 -3.34
C VAL A 129 14.80 -17.49 -3.70
N ALA A 130 14.47 -17.21 -4.95
CA ALA A 130 14.08 -15.88 -5.41
C ALA A 130 12.55 -15.78 -5.47
N VAL A 131 12.02 -14.67 -4.99
CA VAL A 131 10.63 -14.28 -5.11
C VAL A 131 10.59 -12.99 -5.91
N HIS A 132 10.27 -13.10 -7.20
CA HIS A 132 10.07 -11.94 -8.05
C HIS A 132 8.71 -11.34 -7.75
N MET A 133 8.71 -10.06 -7.41
CA MET A 133 7.51 -9.26 -7.22
C MET A 133 7.17 -8.64 -8.57
N ILE A 134 6.04 -9.05 -9.17
CA ILE A 134 5.65 -8.64 -10.52
C ILE A 134 4.38 -7.82 -10.43
N GLY A 135 4.41 -6.64 -11.04
CA GLY A 135 3.36 -5.65 -10.99
C GLY A 135 3.90 -4.30 -10.52
N ASP A 136 3.00 -3.33 -10.46
CA ASP A 136 3.27 -1.95 -10.14
C ASP A 136 2.07 -1.35 -9.40
N ALA A 137 2.34 -0.23 -8.75
CA ALA A 137 1.35 0.60 -8.11
C ALA A 137 1.47 2.04 -8.60
N ILE A 138 0.35 2.74 -8.63
CA ILE A 138 0.25 4.12 -9.09
C ILE A 138 -0.25 4.96 -7.93
N LEU A 139 0.63 5.77 -7.36
CA LEU A 139 0.27 6.79 -6.39
C LEU A 139 -0.18 8.05 -7.15
N THR A 140 -1.38 8.54 -6.85
CA THR A 140 -1.95 9.74 -7.47
C THR A 140 -2.19 10.81 -6.40
N LEU A 141 -1.67 12.02 -6.64
CA LEU A 141 -1.92 13.21 -5.83
C LEU A 141 -2.93 14.09 -6.57
N LEU A 142 -4.19 14.11 -6.14
CA LEU A 142 -5.29 14.67 -6.93
C LEU A 142 -5.19 16.19 -7.07
N ASP A 143 -4.75 16.89 -6.03
CA ASP A 143 -4.60 18.35 -6.05
C ASP A 143 -3.42 18.84 -6.91
N HIS A 144 -2.50 17.95 -7.25
CA HIS A 144 -1.29 18.28 -8.01
C HIS A 144 -1.28 17.71 -9.43
N ASP A 145 -2.25 16.88 -9.80
CA ASP A 145 -2.25 16.10 -11.05
C ASP A 145 -0.93 15.32 -11.25
N GLU A 146 -0.38 14.77 -10.15
CA GLU A 146 0.87 14.03 -10.15
C GLU A 146 0.63 12.54 -9.99
N ARG A 147 1.38 11.74 -10.76
CA ARG A 147 1.34 10.27 -10.73
C ARG A 147 2.73 9.68 -10.58
N TYR A 148 2.91 8.80 -9.61
CA TYR A 148 4.16 8.11 -9.33
C TYR A 148 3.98 6.61 -9.55
N VAL A 149 4.75 6.04 -10.47
CA VAL A 149 4.74 4.60 -10.74
C VAL A 149 5.77 3.91 -9.85
N ILE A 150 5.32 2.95 -9.06
CA ILE A 150 6.09 2.28 -8.02
C ILE A 150 6.20 0.80 -8.37
N THR A 151 7.43 0.32 -8.55
CA THR A 151 7.74 -1.10 -8.78
C THR A 151 8.24 -1.77 -7.50
N PHE A 152 8.04 -3.08 -7.36
CA PHE A 152 8.44 -3.81 -6.15
C PHE A 152 9.75 -4.60 -6.32
N PRO A 153 10.69 -4.54 -5.36
CA PRO A 153 11.93 -5.28 -5.46
C PRO A 153 11.71 -6.78 -5.29
N SER A 154 12.55 -7.59 -5.94
CA SER A 154 12.57 -9.04 -5.69
C SER A 154 13.15 -9.35 -4.32
N ALA A 155 12.60 -10.35 -3.64
CA ALA A 155 13.13 -10.85 -2.38
C ALA A 155 13.92 -12.14 -2.59
N TYR A 156 14.98 -12.34 -1.78
CA TYR A 156 15.82 -13.53 -1.86
C TYR A 156 15.99 -14.14 -0.46
N GLY A 157 15.73 -15.44 -0.36
CA GLY A 157 16.16 -16.28 0.75
C GLY A 157 17.49 -16.94 0.41
N ARG A 158 18.47 -16.83 1.29
CA ARG A 158 19.78 -17.48 1.21
C ARG A 158 19.93 -18.47 2.35
#